data_AF-A0A355X6T5-F1
#
_entry.id   AF-A0A355X6T5-F1
#
_cell.length_a   1.000
_cell.length_b   1.000
_cell.length_c   1.000
_cell.angle_alpha   90.00
_cell.angle_beta   90.00
_cell.angle_gamma   90.00
#
_symmetry.space_group_name_H-M   'P 1'
#
loop_
_entity.id
_entity.type
_entity.pdbx_description
1 polymer ?
#
loop_
_entity_poly.entity_id
_entity_poly.type
_entity_poly.pdbx_seq_one_letter_code
_entity_poly.pdbx_strand_id
1 'polypeptide(L)' 'FRMYSMYAEAKGFKTEVLSANETGLGGYKEISFSVDGDGAYSRFKF' A
#
# COMPACT_ATOMS: atom_id res chain seq x y z
N PHE A 1 -5.54 3.23 -1.00
CA PHE A 1 -4.89 1.91 -1.13
C PHE A 1 -4.72 1.45 -2.57
N ARG A 2 -5.82 1.27 -3.34
CA ARG A 2 -5.80 0.66 -4.69
C ARG A 2 -4.70 1.19 -5.63
N MET A 3 -4.52 2.51 -5.71
CA MET A 3 -3.48 3.13 -6.55
C MET A 3 -2.05 2.75 -6.13
N TYR A 4 -1.74 2.78 -4.83
CA TYR A 4 -0.41 2.42 -4.32
C TYR A 4 -0.11 0.92 -4.45
N SER A 5 -1.13 0.08 -4.24
CA SER A 5 -1.02 -1.36 -4.46
C SER A 5 -0.70 -1.68 -5.92
N MET A 6 -1.41 -1.06 -6.88
CA MET A 6 -1.15 -1.25 -8.30
C MET A 6 0.23 -0.74 -8.72
N TYR A 7 0.66 0.41 -8.17
CA TYR A 7 2.00 0.96 -8.46
C TYR A 7 3.11 0.04 -7.95
N ALA A 8 2.95 -0.49 -6.75
CA ALA A 8 3.91 -1.41 -6.15
C ALA A 8 3.96 -2.75 -6.91
N GLU A 9 2.82 -3.34 -7.25
CA GLU A 9 2.74 -4.55 -8.07
C GLU A 9 3.38 -4.36 -9.46
N ALA A 10 3.12 -3.23 -10.13
CA ALA A 10 3.71 -2.92 -11.43
C ALA A 10 5.24 -2.77 -11.38
N LYS A 11 5.81 -2.55 -10.19
CA LYS A 11 7.25 -2.47 -9.94
C LYS A 11 7.84 -3.77 -9.39
N GLY A 12 7.02 -4.81 -9.18
CA GLY A 12 7.45 -6.06 -8.59
C GLY A 12 7.70 -5.97 -7.08
N PHE A 13 7.18 -4.92 -6.42
CA PHE A 13 7.23 -4.83 -4.98
C PHE A 13 6.12 -5.67 -4.36
N LYS A 14 6.44 -6.37 -3.28
CA LYS A 14 5.49 -7.17 -2.52
C LYS A 14 4.80 -6.27 -1.51
N THR A 15 3.49 -6.11 -1.63
CA THR A 15 2.70 -5.32 -0.69
C THR A 15 1.90 -6.21 0.24
N GLU A 16 1.97 -5.96 1.54
CA GLU A 16 1.24 -6.72 2.56
C GLU A 16 0.40 -5.76 3.40
N VAL A 17 -0.92 -5.98 3.44
CA VAL A 17 -1.82 -5.16 4.25
C VAL A 17 -1.75 -5.63 5.69
N LEU A 18 -1.25 -4.77 6.58
CA LEU A 18 -1.12 -5.06 8.00
C LEU A 18 -2.41 -4.77 8.75
N SER A 19 -3.09 -3.67 8.39
CA SER A 19 -4.34 -3.27 9.01
C SER A 19 -5.15 -2.41 8.04
N ALA A 20 -6.44 -2.69 7.91
CA ALA A 20 -7.36 -1.91 7.10
C ALA A 20 -8.61 -1.61 7.93
N ASN A 21 -8.84 -0.34 8.21
CA ASN A 21 -10.03 0.15 8.89
C ASN A 21 -11.03 0.61 7.83
N GLU A 22 -12.02 -0.22 7.54
CA GLU A 22 -13.08 0.08 6.59
C GLU A 22 -14.13 0.98 7.25
N THR A 23 -14.48 2.07 6.58
CA THR A 23 -15.60 2.93 6.95
C THR A 23 -16.88 2.36 6.37
N GLY A 24 -17.97 2.34 7.14
CA GLY A 24 -19.26 1.74 6.76
C GLY A 24 -19.95 2.32 5.51
N LEU A 25 -19.36 3.32 4.84
CA LEU A 25 -19.83 3.94 3.60
C LEU A 25 -18.99 3.57 2.36
N GLY A 26 -18.12 2.56 2.45
CA GLY A 26 -17.39 2.04 1.28
C GLY A 26 -16.03 2.71 1.02
N GLY A 27 -15.30 3.04 2.09
CA GLY A 27 -13.93 3.55 2.00
C GLY A 27 -13.07 3.00 3.12
N TYR A 28 -11.77 3.35 3.12
CA TYR A 28 -10.89 3.06 4.24
C TYR A 28 -10.73 4.34 5.07
N LYS A 29 -11.09 4.27 6.36
CA LYS A 29 -10.82 5.33 7.33
C LYS A 29 -9.32 5.44 7.58
N GLU A 30 -8.66 4.30 7.68
CA GLU A 30 -7.21 4.22 7.88
C GLU A 30 -6.70 2.90 7.31
N ILE A 31 -5.50 2.88 6.74
CA ILE A 31 -4.89 1.66 6.25
C ILE A 31 -3.38 1.71 6.47
N SER A 32 -2.84 0.62 7.01
CA SER A 32 -1.41 0.39 7.18
C SER A 32 -1.01 -0.82 6.33
N PHE A 33 -0.05 -0.63 5.44
CA PHE A 33 0.48 -1.70 4.60
C PHE A 33 1.99 -1.57 4.51
N SER A 34 2.67 -2.71 4.44
CA SER A 34 4.10 -2.81 4.20
C SER A 34 4.36 -2.94 2.70
N VAL A 35 5.46 -2.35 2.24
CA VAL A 35 5.96 -2.51 0.87
C VAL A 35 7.38 -3.05 0.97
N ASP A 36 7.56 -4.29 0.51
CA ASP A 36 8.85 -4.98 0.49
C ASP A 36 9.38 -5.06 -0.94
N GLY A 37 10.65 -4.70 -1.12
CA GLY A 37 11.30 -4.70 -2.42
C GLY A 37 12.51 -3.78 -2.50
N ASP A 38 13.43 -4.12 -3.40
CA ASP A 38 14.67 -3.37 -3.59
C ASP A 38 14.38 -1.95 -4.10
N GLY A 39 14.80 -0.94 -3.34
CA GLY A 39 14.54 0.47 -3.65
C GLY A 39 13.12 0.96 -3.37
N ALA A 40 12.28 0.18 -2.67
CA ALA A 40 10.91 0.60 -2.31
C ALA A 40 10.90 1.92 -1.50
N TYR A 41 11.77 2.03 -0.49
CA TYR A 41 11.86 3.24 0.34
C TYR A 41 12.20 4.50 -0.48
N SER A 42 13.13 4.40 -1.43
CA SER A 42 13.53 5.52 -2.29
C SER A 42 12.38 6.06 -3.16
N ARG A 43 11.37 5.23 -3.45
CA ARG A 43 10.19 5.59 -4.25
C ARG A 43 9.04 6.14 -3.42
N PHE A 44 8.86 5.62 -2.20
CA PHE A 44 7.74 5.97 -1.31
C PHE A 44 8.08 7.03 -0.26
N LYS A 45 9.34 7.48 -0.16
CA LYS A 45 9.75 8.51 0.81
C LYS A 45 9.24 9.94 0.53
N PHE A 46 8.63 10.17 -0.64
CA PHE A 46 8.15 11.47 -1.10
C PHE A 46 6.62 11.47 -1.16
#